data_AF-A0A820P3Q9-F1
#
_entry.id   AF-A0A820P3Q9-F1
#
_cell.length_a   1.000
_cell.length_b   1.000
_cell.length_c   1.000
_cell.angle_alpha   90.00
_cell.angle_beta   90.00
_cell.angle_gamma   90.00
#
_symmetry.space_group_name_H-M   'P 1'
#
loop_
_entity.id
_entity.type
_entity.pdbx_description
1 polymer ?
#
loop_
_entity_poly.entity_id
_entity_poly.type
_entity_poly.pdbx_seq_one_letter_code
_entity_poly.pdbx_strand_id
1 'polypeptide(L)'
;QQQKQQAEKKQKFDFEQSRELRQQTLYDEFLNNIYKLDKDGYLNDTKNPWAFANAYYRAAHRQWDTIRKGDVIQFLKEKQLIGRNNCTGGCRTTKLDDIIRLNELNFDNVQLTSQTGVLNQLNLQCVSFDQVSMSNAIFSFASLNGVSFDGGRLDKVKFDGSSLACASFNGVNLSG
;
A
#
# COMPACT_ATOMS: atom_id res chain seq x y z
N GLN A 1 24.97 -35.05 -15.73
CA GLN A 1 24.94 -33.59 -15.50
C GLN A 1 23.58 -32.98 -15.88
N GLN A 2 23.02 -33.25 -17.08
CA GLN A 2 21.69 -32.75 -17.49
C GLN A 2 20.52 -33.15 -16.56
N GLN A 3 20.45 -34.40 -16.10
CA GLN A 3 19.38 -34.86 -15.20
C GLN A 3 19.39 -34.13 -13.85
N LYS A 4 20.57 -33.82 -13.31
CA LYS A 4 20.71 -33.06 -12.05
C LYS A 4 20.24 -31.62 -12.22
N GLN A 5 20.60 -30.97 -13.34
CA GLN A 5 20.10 -29.63 -13.67
C GLN A 5 18.58 -29.60 -13.90
N GLN A 6 18.00 -30.63 -14.51
CA GLN A 6 16.55 -30.72 -14.69
C GLN A 6 15.81 -30.90 -13.35
N ALA A 7 16.35 -31.72 -12.45
CA ALA A 7 15.79 -31.91 -11.11
C ALA A 7 15.86 -30.62 -10.27
N GLU A 8 16.98 -29.89 -10.32
CA GLU A 8 17.15 -28.59 -9.65
C GLU A 8 16.17 -27.53 -10.19
N LYS A 9 15.97 -27.46 -11.52
CA LYS A 9 14.98 -26.57 -12.14
C LYS A 9 13.56 -26.90 -11.68
N LYS A 10 13.21 -28.18 -11.63
CA LYS A 10 11.89 -28.63 -11.18
C LYS A 10 11.65 -28.27 -9.70
N GLN A 11 12.61 -28.55 -8.82
CA GLN A 11 12.50 -28.19 -7.40
C GLN A 11 12.35 -26.67 -7.21
N LYS A 12 13.10 -25.88 -7.96
CA LYS A 12 13.00 -24.42 -7.92
C LYS A 12 11.61 -23.94 -8.37
N PHE A 13 11.09 -24.50 -9.47
CA PHE A 13 9.75 -24.21 -9.97
C PHE A 13 8.66 -24.57 -8.95
N ASP A 14 8.71 -25.79 -8.39
CA ASP A 14 7.74 -26.27 -7.40
C ASP A 14 7.77 -25.38 -6.13
N PHE A 15 8.97 -24.94 -5.72
CA PHE A 15 9.14 -24.00 -4.61
C PHE A 15 8.57 -22.62 -4.90
N GLU A 16 8.82 -22.07 -6.09
CA GLU A 16 8.26 -20.78 -6.54
C GLU A 16 6.73 -20.85 -6.60
N GLN A 17 6.16 -21.91 -7.16
CA GLN A 17 4.71 -22.12 -7.21
C GLN A 17 4.10 -22.22 -5.81
N SER A 18 4.75 -22.94 -4.89
CA SER A 18 4.30 -23.07 -3.50
C SER A 18 4.34 -21.73 -2.76
N ARG A 19 5.37 -20.91 -3.01
CA ARG A 19 5.47 -19.55 -2.45
C ARG A 19 4.38 -18.64 -2.98
N GLU A 20 4.13 -18.69 -4.29
CA GLU A 20 3.11 -17.87 -4.94
C GLU A 20 1.71 -18.23 -4.43
N LEU A 21 1.40 -19.53 -4.33
CA LEU A 21 0.13 -20.00 -3.76
C LEU A 21 -0.07 -19.52 -2.31
N ARG A 22 0.99 -19.55 -1.50
CA ARG A 22 0.94 -19.05 -0.12
C ARG A 22 0.66 -17.55 -0.08
N GLN A 23 1.34 -16.76 -0.91
CA GLN A 23 1.11 -15.31 -0.98
C GLN A 23 -0.31 -14.98 -1.47
N GLN A 24 -0.80 -15.72 -2.46
CA GLN A 24 -2.16 -15.58 -2.98
C GLN A 24 -3.19 -15.89 -1.90
N THR A 25 -3.00 -16.98 -1.16
CA THR A 25 -3.91 -17.37 -0.07
C THR A 25 -3.96 -16.28 1.01
N LEU A 26 -2.80 -15.76 1.43
CA LEU A 26 -2.73 -14.68 2.42
C LEU A 26 -3.44 -13.40 1.94
N TYR A 27 -3.31 -13.08 0.64
CA TYR A 27 -3.96 -11.94 0.02
C TYR A 27 -5.48 -12.11 -0.03
N ASP A 28 -5.98 -13.24 -0.52
CA ASP A 28 -7.41 -13.52 -0.64
C ASP A 28 -8.07 -13.60 0.74
N GLU A 29 -7.41 -14.23 1.72
CA GLU A 29 -7.89 -14.31 3.10
C GLU A 29 -7.98 -12.93 3.74
N PHE A 30 -6.96 -12.08 3.54
CA PHE A 30 -6.97 -10.71 4.04
C PHE A 30 -8.12 -9.91 3.43
N LEU A 31 -8.26 -9.91 2.09
CA LEU A 31 -9.33 -9.17 1.43
C LEU A 31 -10.70 -9.61 1.90
N ASN A 32 -10.91 -10.92 2.06
CA ASN A 32 -12.15 -11.48 2.60
C ASN A 32 -12.40 -11.00 4.04
N ASN A 33 -11.38 -11.01 4.90
CA ASN A 33 -11.50 -10.58 6.28
C ASN A 33 -11.81 -9.08 6.38
N ILE A 34 -11.10 -8.22 5.64
CA ILE A 34 -11.38 -6.78 5.62
C ILE A 34 -12.77 -6.51 5.06
N TYR A 35 -13.16 -7.18 3.98
CA TYR A 35 -14.49 -7.04 3.40
C TYR A 35 -15.61 -7.42 4.39
N LYS A 36 -15.43 -8.50 5.16
CA LYS A 36 -16.39 -8.88 6.22
C LYS A 36 -16.46 -7.81 7.31
N LEU A 37 -15.31 -7.32 7.79
CA LEU A 37 -15.26 -6.28 8.81
C LEU A 37 -15.91 -4.97 8.33
N ASP A 38 -15.75 -4.61 7.06
CA ASP A 38 -16.43 -3.48 6.41
C ASP A 38 -17.95 -3.71 6.36
N LYS A 39 -18.38 -4.83 5.78
CA LYS A 39 -19.79 -5.21 5.60
C LYS A 39 -20.55 -5.27 6.92
N ASP A 40 -19.95 -5.83 7.96
CA ASP A 40 -20.56 -5.98 9.28
C ASP A 40 -20.47 -4.68 10.12
N GLY A 41 -19.91 -3.61 9.52
CA GLY A 41 -19.77 -2.29 10.13
C GLY A 41 -18.82 -2.29 11.31
N TYR A 42 -17.85 -3.20 11.36
CA TYR A 42 -16.77 -3.18 12.35
C TYR A 42 -15.71 -2.16 11.96
N LEU A 43 -15.47 -1.87 10.67
CA LEU A 43 -14.55 -0.81 10.26
C LEU A 43 -15.20 0.59 10.34
N ASN A 44 -15.69 0.96 11.51
CA ASN A 44 -16.16 2.32 11.78
C ASN A 44 -15.35 2.96 12.92
N ASP A 45 -15.32 4.28 12.97
CA ASP A 45 -14.62 5.08 14.00
C ASP A 45 -15.27 5.03 15.38
N THR A 46 -16.50 4.50 15.47
CA THR A 46 -17.25 4.37 16.72
C THR A 46 -17.03 3.05 17.43
N LYS A 47 -16.48 2.04 16.75
CA LYS A 47 -16.09 0.75 17.32
C LYS A 47 -14.57 0.72 17.48
N ASN A 48 -14.08 -0.08 18.42
CA ASN A 48 -12.65 -0.26 18.68
C ASN A 48 -12.05 -1.54 18.02
N PRO A 49 -12.04 -1.72 16.68
CA PRO A 49 -11.21 -2.73 16.02
C PRO A 49 -9.84 -2.21 15.61
N TRP A 50 -9.45 -1.03 16.10
CA TRP A 50 -8.27 -0.32 15.67
C TRP A 50 -6.98 -1.16 15.86
N ALA A 51 -6.80 -1.76 17.03
CA ALA A 51 -5.59 -2.55 17.31
C ALA A 51 -5.52 -3.84 16.48
N PHE A 52 -6.62 -4.58 16.40
CA PHE A 52 -6.64 -5.89 15.73
C PHE A 52 -6.48 -5.76 14.21
N ALA A 53 -7.25 -4.89 13.56
CA ALA A 53 -7.18 -4.72 12.11
C ALA A 53 -5.80 -4.19 11.67
N ASN A 54 -5.21 -3.26 12.43
CA ASN A 54 -3.87 -2.75 12.16
C ASN A 54 -2.78 -3.80 12.44
N ALA A 55 -2.91 -4.60 13.49
CA ALA A 55 -1.96 -5.69 13.77
C ALA A 55 -1.99 -6.74 12.65
N TYR A 56 -3.19 -7.13 12.22
CA TYR A 56 -3.38 -8.07 11.12
C TYR A 56 -2.84 -7.53 9.80
N TYR A 57 -3.16 -6.27 9.45
CA TYR A 57 -2.61 -5.63 8.25
C TYR A 57 -1.07 -5.59 8.29
N ARG A 58 -0.46 -5.20 9.41
CA ARG A 58 1.00 -5.19 9.56
C ARG A 58 1.61 -6.58 9.40
N ALA A 59 0.96 -7.63 9.92
CA ALA A 59 1.43 -9.00 9.78
C ALA A 59 1.34 -9.52 8.33
N ALA A 60 0.27 -9.16 7.63
CA ALA A 60 0.08 -9.53 6.23
C ALA A 60 1.03 -8.74 5.30
N HIS A 61 1.17 -7.43 5.52
CA HIS A 61 2.06 -6.53 4.78
C HIS A 61 3.52 -6.99 4.76
N ARG A 62 3.99 -7.61 5.85
CA ARG A 62 5.36 -8.17 5.92
C ARG A 62 5.57 -9.40 5.05
N GLN A 63 4.52 -10.13 4.71
CA GLN A 63 4.60 -11.40 3.97
C GLN A 63 4.33 -11.23 2.47
N TRP A 64 3.62 -10.17 2.08
CA TRP A 64 3.31 -9.89 0.70
C TRP A 64 4.50 -9.38 -0.10
N ASP A 65 4.55 -9.79 -1.36
CA ASP A 65 5.37 -9.14 -2.37
C ASP A 65 4.88 -7.72 -2.68
N THR A 66 5.64 -7.04 -3.52
CA THR A 66 5.42 -5.63 -3.88
C THR A 66 4.17 -5.38 -4.71
N ILE A 67 3.71 -6.35 -5.49
CA ILE A 67 2.51 -6.23 -6.33
C ILE A 67 1.29 -6.25 -5.42
N ARG A 68 1.18 -7.28 -4.58
CA ARG A 68 0.07 -7.44 -3.63
C ARG A 68 -0.03 -6.27 -2.64
N LYS A 69 1.10 -5.73 -2.19
CA LYS A 69 1.11 -4.50 -1.37
C LYS A 69 0.44 -3.33 -2.10
N GLY A 70 0.72 -3.17 -3.39
CA GLY A 70 0.12 -2.12 -4.21
C GLY A 70 -1.39 -2.27 -4.34
N ASP A 71 -1.84 -3.49 -4.68
CA ASP A 71 -3.26 -3.81 -4.85
C ASP A 71 -4.05 -3.57 -3.54
N VAL A 72 -3.49 -3.96 -2.40
CA VAL A 72 -4.13 -3.73 -1.10
C VAL A 72 -4.23 -2.25 -0.77
N ILE A 73 -3.20 -1.44 -1.03
CA ILE A 73 -3.26 0.02 -0.80
C ILE A 73 -4.41 0.62 -1.62
N GLN A 74 -4.53 0.24 -2.88
CA GLN A 74 -5.61 0.71 -3.75
C GLN A 74 -6.98 0.31 -3.18
N PHE A 75 -7.15 -0.96 -2.81
CA PHE A 75 -8.39 -1.43 -2.20
C PHE A 75 -8.75 -0.66 -0.92
N LEU A 76 -7.79 -0.46 -0.01
CA LEU A 76 -8.01 0.30 1.22
C LEU A 76 -8.47 1.73 0.93
N LYS A 77 -7.93 2.34 -0.12
CA LYS A 77 -8.30 3.70 -0.54
C LYS A 77 -9.69 3.76 -1.17
N GLU A 78 -10.04 2.81 -2.03
CA GLU A 78 -11.37 2.68 -2.62
C GLU A 78 -12.45 2.49 -1.55
N LYS A 79 -12.12 1.76 -0.48
CA LYS A 79 -12.99 1.54 0.68
C LYS A 79 -12.99 2.67 1.70
N GLN A 80 -12.28 3.78 1.45
CA GLN A 80 -12.15 4.90 2.40
C GLN A 80 -11.69 4.40 3.79
N LEU A 81 -10.82 3.39 3.82
CA LEU A 81 -10.14 2.93 5.03
C LEU A 81 -8.84 3.70 5.26
N ILE A 82 -8.31 4.31 4.19
CA ILE A 82 -7.21 5.27 4.18
C ILE A 82 -7.56 6.51 3.36
N GLY A 83 -7.01 7.67 3.72
CA GLY A 83 -7.28 8.96 3.09
C GLY A 83 -8.78 9.31 3.04
N ARG A 84 -9.52 9.09 4.14
CA ARG A 84 -11.01 9.03 4.16
C ARG A 84 -11.77 10.28 3.71
N ASN A 85 -11.12 11.43 3.60
CA ASN A 85 -11.76 12.69 3.24
C ASN A 85 -11.44 13.16 1.81
N ASN A 86 -10.60 12.43 1.07
CA ASN A 86 -10.20 12.71 -0.32
C ASN A 86 -9.73 14.16 -0.61
N CYS A 87 -9.48 15.00 0.40
CA CYS A 87 -8.95 16.36 0.32
C CYS A 87 -9.71 17.23 -0.68
N THR A 88 -11.03 17.04 -0.74
CA THR A 88 -11.91 17.71 -1.72
C THR A 88 -11.93 19.23 -1.57
N GLY A 89 -11.39 19.79 -0.48
CA GLY A 89 -11.29 21.23 -0.19
C GLY A 89 -9.91 21.86 -0.38
N GLY A 90 -8.94 21.19 -1.00
CA GLY A 90 -7.58 21.72 -1.23
C GLY A 90 -6.65 21.67 0.00
N CYS A 91 -5.65 22.56 0.06
CA CYS A 91 -4.55 22.47 1.06
C CYS A 91 -4.93 22.76 2.52
N ARG A 92 -6.21 23.02 2.84
CA ARG A 92 -6.66 23.47 4.16
C ARG A 92 -7.63 22.52 4.86
N THR A 93 -7.81 21.30 4.35
CA THR A 93 -8.73 20.33 4.95
C THR A 93 -8.11 19.67 6.19
N THR A 94 -8.88 19.56 7.28
CA THR A 94 -8.55 18.67 8.40
C THR A 94 -8.62 17.22 7.92
N LYS A 95 -7.51 16.49 8.08
CA LYS A 95 -7.45 15.06 7.76
C LYS A 95 -8.28 14.27 8.76
N LEU A 96 -9.09 13.34 8.24
CA LEU A 96 -9.70 12.31 9.07
C LEU A 96 -8.65 11.25 9.38
N ASP A 97 -8.66 10.73 10.60
CA ASP A 97 -7.79 9.61 10.95
C ASP A 97 -8.13 8.39 10.11
N ASP A 98 -7.12 7.71 9.59
CA ASP A 98 -7.30 6.48 8.83
C ASP A 98 -7.66 5.31 9.74
N ILE A 99 -8.54 4.43 9.25
CA ILE A 99 -8.96 3.21 9.96
C ILE A 99 -7.80 2.20 9.97
N ILE A 100 -7.16 2.03 8.81
CA ILE A 100 -5.93 1.25 8.65
C ILE A 100 -4.76 2.22 8.53
N ARG A 101 -3.73 2.10 9.36
CA ARG A 101 -2.57 2.99 9.32
C ARG A 101 -1.40 2.37 8.61
N LEU A 102 -0.87 3.15 7.68
CA LEU A 102 0.29 2.79 6.88
C LEU A 102 1.61 3.25 7.51
N ASN A 103 1.53 4.03 8.59
CA ASN A 103 2.69 4.61 9.24
C ASN A 103 3.70 3.54 9.66
N GLU A 104 4.99 3.85 9.51
CA GLU A 104 6.12 2.99 9.88
C GLU A 104 6.25 1.70 9.04
N LEU A 105 5.46 1.53 7.98
CA LEU A 105 5.55 0.36 7.11
C LEU A 105 6.65 0.48 6.05
N ASN A 106 7.09 -0.68 5.56
CA ASN A 106 8.06 -0.79 4.47
C ASN A 106 7.35 -1.01 3.13
N PHE A 107 7.54 -0.07 2.20
CA PHE A 107 7.04 -0.12 0.82
C PHE A 107 8.20 -0.12 -0.20
N ASP A 108 9.34 -0.70 0.15
CA ASP A 108 10.47 -0.83 -0.75
C ASP A 108 10.06 -1.58 -2.03
N ASN A 109 10.48 -1.04 -3.17
CA ASN A 109 10.25 -1.55 -4.51
C ASN A 109 8.77 -1.68 -4.91
N VAL A 110 7.84 -1.13 -4.12
CA VAL A 110 6.41 -1.10 -4.48
C VAL A 110 6.22 -0.22 -5.72
N GLN A 111 5.44 -0.73 -6.67
CA GLN A 111 5.09 -0.02 -7.89
C GLN A 111 3.59 0.23 -7.91
N LEU A 112 3.22 1.51 -7.87
CA LEU A 112 1.86 2.02 -7.84
C LEU A 112 1.65 2.79 -9.14
N THR A 113 1.08 2.11 -10.13
CA THR A 113 0.88 2.64 -11.49
C THR A 113 -0.60 2.59 -11.84
N SER A 114 -1.16 3.67 -12.41
CA SER A 114 -2.51 3.61 -12.96
C SER A 114 -2.57 2.59 -14.12
N GLN A 115 -3.37 1.52 -13.97
CA GLN A 115 -3.41 0.40 -14.91
C GLN A 115 -4.20 0.67 -16.20
N THR A 116 -4.83 1.84 -16.38
CA THR A 116 -5.91 1.94 -17.38
C THR A 116 -5.58 2.66 -18.68
N GLY A 117 -4.48 3.43 -18.80
CA GLY A 117 -4.21 4.22 -20.02
C GLY A 117 -5.32 5.24 -20.36
N VAL A 118 -6.32 5.36 -19.49
CA VAL A 118 -7.38 6.38 -19.47
C VAL A 118 -6.95 7.40 -18.41
N LEU A 119 -7.37 8.65 -18.55
CA LEU A 119 -7.07 9.80 -17.67
C LEU A 119 -7.42 9.63 -16.17
N ASN A 120 -7.80 8.43 -15.72
CA ASN A 120 -8.04 8.13 -14.32
C ASN A 120 -6.69 7.81 -13.64
N GLN A 121 -6.07 8.83 -13.06
CA GLN A 121 -4.88 8.70 -12.22
C GLN A 121 -5.14 7.75 -11.04
N LEU A 122 -4.13 7.02 -10.58
CA LEU A 122 -4.24 6.22 -9.36
C LEU A 122 -4.55 7.16 -8.18
N ASN A 123 -5.73 7.05 -7.58
CA ASN A 123 -6.13 7.96 -6.51
C ASN A 123 -5.51 7.55 -5.18
N LEU A 124 -4.58 8.35 -4.65
CA LEU A 124 -3.97 8.21 -3.33
C LEU A 124 -4.04 9.51 -2.53
N GLN A 125 -5.03 10.36 -2.83
CA GLN A 125 -5.18 11.66 -2.19
C GLN A 125 -5.33 11.52 -0.67
N CYS A 126 -4.64 12.36 0.09
CA CYS A 126 -4.65 12.43 1.57
C CYS A 126 -4.19 11.19 2.33
N VAL A 127 -3.68 10.17 1.66
CA VAL A 127 -3.15 9.02 2.38
C VAL A 127 -1.98 9.48 3.26
N SER A 128 -1.92 8.98 4.50
CA SER A 128 -0.74 9.19 5.37
C SER A 128 0.23 8.03 5.18
N PHE A 129 1.41 8.35 4.67
CA PHE A 129 2.60 7.51 4.63
C PHE A 129 3.66 8.07 5.61
N ASP A 130 3.24 8.57 6.77
CA ASP A 130 4.20 9.16 7.71
C ASP A 130 5.13 8.07 8.30
N GLN A 131 6.39 8.41 8.48
CA GLN A 131 7.43 7.53 9.05
C GLN A 131 7.65 6.21 8.28
N VAL A 132 7.15 6.09 7.05
CA VAL A 132 7.39 4.90 6.22
C VAL A 132 8.84 4.77 5.79
N SER A 133 9.22 3.57 5.35
CA SER A 133 10.44 3.34 4.60
C SER A 133 10.10 2.96 3.16
N MET A 134 10.65 3.68 2.20
CA MET A 134 10.49 3.43 0.77
C MET A 134 11.83 3.57 0.05
N SER A 135 12.31 2.47 -0.51
CA SER A 135 13.49 2.42 -1.37
C SER A 135 13.08 1.96 -2.76
N ASN A 136 13.40 2.73 -3.81
CA ASN A 136 13.01 2.45 -5.20
C ASN A 136 11.48 2.28 -5.41
N ALA A 137 10.65 2.91 -4.57
CA ALA A 137 9.20 2.91 -4.78
C ALA A 137 8.83 3.81 -5.98
N ILE A 138 7.81 3.42 -6.74
CA ILE A 138 7.38 4.13 -7.93
C ILE A 138 5.89 4.48 -7.82
N PHE A 139 5.57 5.76 -7.95
CA PHE A 139 4.22 6.28 -8.07
C PHE A 139 4.06 6.92 -9.45
N SER A 140 3.53 6.17 -10.41
CA SER A 140 3.37 6.62 -11.79
C SER A 140 1.93 7.01 -12.09
N PHE A 141 1.73 8.24 -12.55
CA PHE A 141 0.41 8.79 -12.87
C PHE A 141 -0.58 8.69 -11.68
N ALA A 142 -0.10 8.99 -10.48
CA ALA A 142 -0.88 8.96 -9.25
C ALA A 142 -1.35 10.36 -8.81
N SER A 143 -2.56 10.45 -8.29
CA SER A 143 -3.04 11.63 -7.58
C SER A 143 -2.65 11.51 -6.10
N LEU A 144 -1.56 12.18 -5.73
CA LEU A 144 -0.98 12.23 -4.39
C LEU A 144 -1.26 13.59 -3.71
N ASN A 145 -2.33 14.28 -4.11
CA ASN A 145 -2.67 15.56 -3.53
C ASN A 145 -2.97 15.41 -2.03
N GLY A 146 -2.38 16.27 -1.21
CA GLY A 146 -2.52 16.25 0.25
C GLY A 146 -1.93 15.02 0.93
N VAL A 147 -1.20 14.14 0.21
CA VAL A 147 -0.54 12.98 0.82
C VAL A 147 0.50 13.46 1.85
N SER A 148 0.77 12.66 2.87
CA SER A 148 1.82 12.98 3.86
C SER A 148 2.88 11.90 3.85
N PHE A 149 4.15 12.31 3.82
CA PHE A 149 5.31 11.43 3.97
C PHE A 149 6.13 11.80 5.22
N ASP A 150 5.55 12.58 6.14
CA ASP A 150 6.30 13.25 7.21
C ASP A 150 7.12 12.26 8.05
N GLY A 151 8.39 12.59 8.30
CA GLY A 151 9.33 11.73 9.02
C GLY A 151 9.74 10.44 8.30
N GLY A 152 9.30 10.24 7.05
CA GLY A 152 9.63 9.06 6.25
C GLY A 152 11.08 9.01 5.79
N ARG A 153 11.54 7.82 5.41
CA ARG A 153 12.80 7.59 4.68
C ARG A 153 12.45 7.23 3.24
N LEU A 154 12.73 8.14 2.31
CA LEU A 154 12.46 7.94 0.90
C LEU A 154 13.79 7.94 0.12
N ASP A 155 14.22 6.76 -0.31
CA ASP A 155 15.42 6.55 -1.13
C ASP A 155 15.00 6.21 -2.57
N LYS A 156 15.43 7.00 -3.56
CA LYS A 156 15.15 6.75 -4.98
C LYS A 156 13.66 6.59 -5.33
N VAL A 157 12.78 7.27 -4.61
CA VAL A 157 11.34 7.24 -4.87
C VAL A 157 11.01 8.09 -6.09
N LYS A 158 10.20 7.55 -7.01
CA LYS A 158 9.78 8.23 -8.25
C LYS A 158 8.32 8.61 -8.20
N PHE A 159 7.99 9.80 -8.68
CA PHE A 159 6.63 10.35 -8.74
C PHE A 159 6.24 10.76 -10.17
N ASP A 160 6.69 10.00 -11.18
CA ASP A 160 6.58 10.37 -12.59
C ASP A 160 5.11 10.55 -13.02
N GLY A 161 4.78 11.72 -13.57
CA GLY A 161 3.42 12.04 -14.02
C GLY A 161 2.38 12.16 -12.90
N SER A 162 2.81 12.20 -11.62
CA SER A 162 1.94 12.29 -10.46
C SER A 162 1.68 13.73 -10.00
N SER A 163 0.50 13.98 -9.43
CA SER A 163 0.14 15.27 -8.83
C SER A 163 0.42 15.24 -7.33
N LEU A 164 1.17 16.23 -6.82
CA LEU A 164 1.62 16.32 -5.41
C LEU A 164 1.14 17.63 -4.75
N ALA A 165 0.04 18.21 -5.22
CA ALA A 165 -0.46 19.47 -4.67
C ALA A 165 -0.74 19.30 -3.16
N CYS A 166 -0.23 20.21 -2.33
CA CYS A 166 -0.36 20.15 -0.88
C CYS A 166 0.25 18.90 -0.20
N ALA A 167 1.11 18.13 -0.88
CA ALA A 167 1.82 17.02 -0.26
C ALA A 167 2.79 17.52 0.82
N SER A 168 2.92 16.76 1.91
CA SER A 168 3.80 17.07 3.03
C SER A 168 5.01 16.14 3.05
N PHE A 169 6.18 16.72 3.27
CA PHE A 169 7.48 16.02 3.35
C PHE A 169 8.30 16.50 4.57
N ASN A 170 7.63 16.94 5.64
CA ASN A 170 8.31 17.51 6.80
C ASN A 170 9.17 16.44 7.48
N GLY A 171 10.44 16.77 7.72
CA GLY A 171 11.37 15.84 8.37
C GLY A 171 11.66 14.56 7.58
N VAL A 172 11.34 14.51 6.28
CA VAL A 172 11.71 13.38 5.43
C VAL A 172 13.21 13.31 5.24
N ASN A 173 13.78 12.11 5.39
CA ASN A 173 15.12 11.82 4.95
C ASN A 173 15.09 11.40 3.48
N LEU A 174 15.54 12.29 2.60
CA LEU A 174 15.69 12.05 1.17
C LEU A 174 17.14 11.66 0.87
N SER A 175 17.36 10.44 0.39
CA SER A 175 18.61 10.03 -0.25
C SER A 175 18.35 9.74 -1.73
N GLY A 176 19.26 10.24 -2.58
CA GLY A 176 19.12 10.23 -4.05
C GLY A 176 19.56 8.94 -4.72
#